data_AF-A0A4Q0M9X1-F1
#
_entry.id   AF-A0A4Q0M9X1-F1
#
_cell.length_a   1.000
_cell.length_b   1.000
_cell.length_c   1.000
_cell.angle_alpha   90.00
_cell.angle_beta   90.00
_cell.angle_gamma   90.00
#
_symmetry.space_group_name_H-M   'P 1'
#
loop_
_entity.id
_entity.type
_entity.pdbx_description
1 polymer ?
#
loop_
_entity_poly.entity_id
_entity_poly.type
_entity_poly.pdbx_seq_one_letter_code
_entity_poly.pdbx_strand_id
1 'polypeptide(L)'
;MEVLARPTHFEERSGPEIWVDEAIWGHRLHDEQSPWLTFLEFLNVLLAEKVAGRALQETSLNSLSYRPQTQLRLRNLVFNNPHITTVLAEDRSDELAWTSWLEKMADTAGGLESPDFAYLRDRFETFRDFAAVIRFLQGSAIEGDSNKRWSSKFVFPFGPNGLYEDVNVKVNGGVTTDRRFFARTGEILYLMLCRSQRVEELRERLVGQFLQNPAPYDGMVRALQGEAQLAKADRGGAFLPCSSHPAFDRLAEDWLAILSLPIPAYDAIPHLVAVTGLNLILYQLDRAGEVLGSERASLVCEIVSPKKSVVRDLSADSYQSNNALPQQAMERFIRATTETSQWQTAITSDDAAIEVAELLKRAFDWPDPDDDDERSIPPEELIDRLVNKAAVRHKQHVGKVHMTWARAIGLSSRRSSRRVRYAPTDRLLKTLVVTCVAKRMEFKDFLATLAGRYGLIIGDHQARSFIDSGNADQEDFSDNARRLEERLASLGLLKRLSDSCAYVENPFQRGEAA
;
A
#
# COMPACT_ATOMS: atom_id res chain seq x y z
N MET A 1 -3.84 -16.51 17.55
CA MET A 1 -3.37 -16.18 16.20
C MET A 1 -2.20 -17.08 15.89
N GLU A 2 -2.24 -17.83 14.81
CA GLU A 2 -1.11 -18.69 14.41
C GLU A 2 -0.13 -17.87 13.57
N VAL A 3 1.16 -17.92 13.96
CA VAL A 3 2.27 -17.36 13.18
C VAL A 3 2.95 -18.49 12.43
N LEU A 4 3.00 -18.38 11.11
CA LEU A 4 3.52 -19.37 10.21
C LEU A 4 5.05 -19.42 10.26
N ALA A 5 5.59 -20.63 10.17
CA ALA A 5 7.02 -20.84 10.11
C ALA A 5 7.62 -20.22 8.83
N ARG A 6 8.92 -19.93 8.89
CA ARG A 6 9.71 -19.54 7.72
C ARG A 6 9.53 -20.59 6.61
N PRO A 7 9.25 -20.18 5.36
CA PRO A 7 9.24 -21.11 4.24
C PRO A 7 10.62 -21.75 4.04
N THR A 8 10.69 -23.08 3.98
CA THR A 8 11.92 -23.84 3.72
C THR A 8 12.24 -23.96 2.23
N HIS A 9 11.30 -23.62 1.36
CA HIS A 9 11.42 -23.66 -0.10
C HIS A 9 11.44 -22.24 -0.67
N PHE A 10 12.56 -21.52 -0.54
CA PHE A 10 12.85 -20.42 -1.44
C PHE A 10 13.61 -21.01 -2.64
N GLU A 11 12.89 -21.28 -3.73
CA GLU A 11 13.51 -21.74 -4.98
C GLU A 11 14.33 -20.65 -5.68
N GLU A 12 14.27 -19.40 -5.23
CA GLU A 12 15.06 -18.31 -5.78
C GLU A 12 16.27 -17.98 -4.89
N ARG A 13 17.44 -17.82 -5.52
CA ARG A 13 18.64 -17.15 -4.96
C ARG A 13 18.41 -15.66 -4.58
N SER A 14 17.15 -15.21 -4.49
CA SER A 14 16.72 -13.83 -4.19
C SER A 14 15.82 -13.72 -2.96
N GLY A 15 15.84 -14.72 -2.07
CA GLY A 15 15.29 -14.61 -0.71
C GLY A 15 15.93 -13.47 0.09
N PRO A 16 15.32 -13.04 1.20
CA PRO A 16 15.91 -12.00 2.04
C PRO A 16 17.22 -12.50 2.67
N GLU A 17 18.27 -11.68 2.63
CA GLU A 17 19.56 -11.99 3.30
C GLU A 17 19.42 -12.28 4.81
N ILE A 18 18.42 -11.69 5.47
CA ILE A 18 18.06 -11.95 6.86
C ILE A 18 16.54 -12.05 6.97
N TRP A 19 16.04 -13.10 7.61
CA TRP A 19 14.62 -13.39 7.84
C TRP A 19 14.14 -12.81 9.17
N VAL A 20 13.90 -11.49 9.21
CA VAL A 20 13.42 -10.81 10.44
C VAL A 20 12.15 -10.01 10.14
N ASP A 21 12.23 -9.00 9.28
CA ASP A 21 11.06 -8.18 8.92
C ASP A 21 9.94 -9.05 8.33
N GLU A 22 10.32 -10.02 7.49
CA GLU A 22 9.43 -10.97 6.83
C GLU A 22 8.70 -11.87 7.83
N ALA A 23 9.34 -12.22 8.95
CA ALA A 23 8.73 -13.02 10.00
C ALA A 23 7.66 -12.24 10.78
N ILE A 24 7.86 -10.91 10.94
CA ILE A 24 6.96 -10.08 11.73
C ILE A 24 5.78 -9.57 10.88
N TRP A 25 6.07 -9.04 9.69
CA TRP A 25 5.10 -8.32 8.86
C TRP A 25 4.80 -8.98 7.50
N GLY A 26 5.64 -9.94 7.06
CA GLY A 26 5.53 -10.56 5.74
C GLY A 26 6.48 -9.97 4.70
N HIS A 27 6.49 -10.55 3.51
CA HIS A 27 7.40 -10.15 2.43
C HIS A 27 7.20 -8.69 2.03
N ARG A 28 8.12 -7.89 2.56
CA ARG A 28 8.50 -6.55 2.15
C ARG A 28 7.34 -5.55 2.10
N LEU A 29 6.96 -5.04 3.28
CA LEU A 29 6.39 -3.69 3.36
C LEU A 29 7.45 -2.70 2.89
N HIS A 30 7.16 -1.90 1.86
CA HIS A 30 8.15 -1.05 1.20
C HIS A 30 7.70 0.41 1.15
N ASP A 31 8.57 1.34 1.56
CA ASP A 31 8.24 2.76 1.63
C ASP A 31 8.12 3.42 0.24
N GLU A 32 8.96 3.02 -0.73
CA GLU A 32 8.86 3.52 -2.12
C GLU A 32 7.66 2.96 -2.90
N GLN A 33 7.05 1.86 -2.44
CA GLN A 33 5.79 1.38 -2.98
C GLN A 33 4.66 2.13 -2.27
N SER A 34 4.19 3.22 -2.88
CA SER A 34 3.12 4.03 -2.28
C SER A 34 1.83 3.22 -2.15
N PRO A 35 0.87 3.64 -1.30
CA PRO A 35 -0.45 3.00 -1.23
C PRO A 35 -1.17 2.86 -2.58
N TRP A 36 -0.91 3.79 -3.51
CA TRP A 36 -1.40 3.69 -4.89
C TRP A 36 -0.77 2.52 -5.63
N LEU A 37 0.55 2.37 -5.55
CA LEU A 37 1.27 1.28 -6.19
C LEU A 37 0.98 -0.08 -5.53
N THR A 38 0.73 -0.11 -4.22
CA THR A 38 0.23 -1.30 -3.50
C THR A 38 -1.13 -1.73 -4.06
N PHE A 39 -2.07 -0.80 -4.23
CA PHE A 39 -3.38 -1.09 -4.80
C PHE A 39 -3.29 -1.55 -6.27
N LEU A 40 -2.42 -0.94 -7.07
CA LEU A 40 -2.19 -1.36 -8.45
C LEU A 40 -1.58 -2.76 -8.54
N GLU A 41 -0.57 -3.08 -7.72
CA GLU A 41 0.00 -4.42 -7.66
C GLU A 41 -1.08 -5.44 -7.25
N PHE A 42 -1.90 -5.12 -6.24
CA PHE A 42 -3.05 -5.95 -5.87
C PHE A 42 -4.01 -6.21 -7.04
N LEU A 43 -4.38 -5.18 -7.81
CA LEU A 43 -5.27 -5.35 -8.96
C LEU A 43 -4.65 -6.23 -10.06
N ASN A 44 -3.33 -6.15 -10.25
CA ASN A 44 -2.61 -7.03 -11.18
C ASN A 44 -2.69 -8.49 -10.73
N VAL A 45 -2.45 -8.76 -9.44
CA VAL A 45 -2.60 -10.10 -8.86
C VAL A 45 -4.04 -10.59 -9.03
N LEU A 46 -5.02 -9.76 -8.66
CA LEU A 46 -6.43 -10.09 -8.78
C LEU A 46 -6.84 -10.43 -10.23
N LEU A 47 -6.36 -9.66 -11.21
CA LEU A 47 -6.63 -9.93 -12.62
C LEU A 47 -6.03 -11.27 -13.06
N ALA A 48 -4.76 -11.54 -12.73
CA ALA A 48 -4.10 -12.78 -13.11
C ALA A 48 -4.79 -14.01 -12.48
N GLU A 49 -5.14 -13.91 -11.20
CA GLU A 49 -5.82 -14.97 -10.46
C GLU A 49 -7.26 -15.18 -10.95
N LYS A 50 -7.96 -14.11 -11.34
CA LYS A 50 -9.26 -14.19 -12.01
C LYS A 50 -9.17 -14.89 -13.35
N VAL A 51 -8.16 -14.59 -14.17
CA VAL A 51 -7.94 -15.28 -15.45
C VAL A 51 -7.66 -16.77 -15.22
N ALA A 52 -6.94 -17.11 -14.15
CA ALA A 52 -6.69 -18.50 -13.74
C ALA A 52 -7.89 -19.20 -13.06
N GLY A 53 -9.02 -18.53 -12.88
CA GLY A 53 -10.23 -19.10 -12.25
C GLY A 53 -10.15 -19.24 -10.72
N ARG A 54 -9.22 -18.53 -10.07
CA ARG A 54 -8.90 -18.64 -8.64
C ARG A 54 -8.75 -17.28 -7.94
N ALA A 55 -9.50 -16.27 -8.41
CA ALA A 55 -9.53 -14.93 -7.82
C ALA A 55 -9.88 -14.97 -6.33
N LEU A 56 -9.05 -14.36 -5.48
CA LEU A 56 -9.13 -14.37 -4.02
C LEU A 56 -9.25 -15.78 -3.42
N GLN A 57 -8.53 -16.76 -3.97
CA GLN A 57 -8.45 -18.11 -3.41
C GLN A 57 -7.00 -18.47 -3.11
N GLU A 58 -6.77 -18.84 -1.86
CA GLU A 58 -5.50 -19.37 -1.39
C GLU A 58 -5.68 -20.86 -1.08
N THR A 59 -5.28 -21.72 -2.01
CA THR A 59 -5.39 -23.18 -1.87
C THR A 59 -4.45 -23.73 -0.81
N SER A 60 -3.26 -23.13 -0.69
CA SER A 60 -2.30 -23.37 0.36
C SER A 60 -1.71 -22.03 0.81
N LEU A 61 -1.45 -21.89 2.11
CA LEU A 61 -0.88 -20.66 2.66
C LEU A 61 0.44 -20.32 1.96
N ASN A 62 0.56 -19.07 1.53
CA ASN A 62 1.74 -18.49 0.87
C ASN A 62 2.12 -19.17 -0.45
N SER A 63 1.16 -19.80 -1.15
CA SER A 63 1.39 -20.44 -2.45
C SER A 63 1.04 -19.55 -3.65
N LEU A 64 0.90 -18.23 -3.46
CA LEU A 64 0.56 -17.31 -4.54
C LEU A 64 1.66 -17.35 -5.61
N SER A 65 1.25 -17.69 -6.84
CA SER A 65 2.06 -17.60 -8.04
C SER A 65 1.18 -17.16 -9.21
N TYR A 66 1.62 -16.17 -9.97
CA TYR A 66 0.83 -15.60 -11.07
C TYR A 66 1.72 -15.07 -12.19
N ARG A 67 1.18 -15.04 -13.41
CA ARG A 67 1.87 -14.48 -14.57
C ARG A 67 1.43 -13.04 -14.83
N PRO A 68 2.30 -12.05 -14.62
CA PRO A 68 1.91 -10.65 -14.74
C PRO A 68 1.85 -10.17 -16.19
N GLN A 69 1.10 -9.09 -16.41
CA GLN A 69 1.09 -8.33 -17.66
C GLN A 69 2.17 -7.24 -17.66
N THR A 70 2.79 -7.00 -18.81
CA THR A 70 3.86 -6.00 -19.00
C THR A 70 3.38 -4.77 -19.78
N GLN A 71 2.46 -4.96 -20.73
CA GLN A 71 1.81 -3.92 -21.56
C GLN A 71 2.79 -2.87 -22.13
N LEU A 72 3.90 -3.36 -22.71
CA LEU A 72 4.96 -2.54 -23.28
C LEU A 72 4.49 -1.62 -24.41
N ARG A 73 3.50 -2.02 -25.22
CA ARG A 73 2.91 -1.16 -26.26
C ARG A 73 2.29 0.09 -25.65
N LEU A 74 1.36 -0.07 -24.72
CA LEU A 74 0.71 1.03 -24.02
C LEU A 74 1.71 1.95 -23.30
N ARG A 75 2.68 1.37 -22.60
CA ARG A 75 3.73 2.15 -21.91
C ARG A 75 4.54 2.99 -22.89
N ASN A 76 4.90 2.43 -24.04
CA ASN A 76 5.62 3.16 -25.06
C ASN A 76 4.76 4.32 -25.58
N LEU A 77 3.50 4.05 -25.94
CA LEU A 77 2.57 5.05 -26.48
C LEU A 77 2.31 6.21 -25.51
N VAL A 78 2.12 5.92 -24.22
CA VAL A 78 1.71 6.92 -23.23
C VAL A 78 2.91 7.63 -22.60
N PHE A 79 4.04 6.95 -22.36
CA PHE A 79 5.15 7.49 -21.57
C PHE A 79 6.50 7.55 -22.29
N ASN A 80 6.65 6.90 -23.45
CA ASN A 80 7.88 6.92 -24.27
C ASN A 80 7.57 7.33 -25.72
N ASN A 81 6.86 8.45 -25.87
CA ASN A 81 6.40 8.94 -27.17
C ASN A 81 6.60 10.46 -27.27
N PRO A 82 7.84 10.93 -27.48
CA PRO A 82 8.14 12.36 -27.52
C PRO A 82 7.67 13.05 -28.81
N HIS A 83 7.24 12.29 -29.81
CA HIS A 83 7.05 12.78 -31.18
C HIS A 83 5.67 13.39 -31.44
N ILE A 84 4.66 13.08 -30.62
CA ILE A 84 3.27 13.54 -30.84
C ILE A 84 3.19 15.06 -30.98
N THR A 85 3.83 15.81 -30.08
CA THR A 85 3.76 17.28 -30.08
C THR A 85 4.36 17.86 -31.36
N THR A 86 5.50 17.32 -31.79
CA THR A 86 6.17 17.75 -33.03
C THR A 86 5.31 17.46 -34.24
N VAL A 87 4.76 16.25 -34.36
CA VAL A 87 3.90 15.86 -35.50
C VAL A 87 2.64 16.73 -35.57
N LEU A 88 2.01 17.04 -34.44
CA LEU A 88 0.86 17.95 -34.40
C LEU A 88 1.22 19.38 -34.80
N ALA A 89 2.41 19.87 -34.42
CA ALA A 89 2.85 21.22 -34.72
C ALA A 89 3.21 21.43 -36.21
N GLU A 90 3.54 20.36 -36.93
CA GLU A 90 3.82 20.41 -38.36
C GLU A 90 2.56 20.65 -39.21
N ASP A 91 1.35 20.55 -38.63
CA ASP A 91 0.03 20.84 -39.24
C ASP A 91 -0.16 20.24 -40.64
N ARG A 92 0.31 19.00 -40.81
CA ARG A 92 0.17 18.24 -42.07
C ARG A 92 -1.22 17.60 -42.18
N SER A 93 -1.53 17.08 -43.36
CA SER A 93 -2.72 16.22 -43.53
C SER A 93 -2.66 14.99 -42.62
N ASP A 94 -3.83 14.44 -42.28
CA ASP A 94 -3.96 13.35 -41.32
C ASP A 94 -3.09 12.13 -41.69
N GLU A 95 -3.14 11.69 -42.95
CA GLU A 95 -2.33 10.57 -43.45
C GLU A 95 -0.82 10.80 -43.34
N LEU A 96 -0.36 12.04 -43.59
CA LEU A 96 1.05 12.39 -43.46
C LEU A 96 1.48 12.44 -41.98
N ALA A 97 0.58 12.89 -41.09
CA ALA A 97 0.83 12.87 -39.66
C ALA A 97 0.97 11.43 -39.14
N TRP A 98 0.06 10.53 -39.53
CA TRP A 98 0.14 9.11 -39.23
C TRP A 98 1.42 8.46 -39.74
N THR A 99 1.73 8.64 -41.02
CA THR A 99 2.92 8.05 -41.65
C THR A 99 4.18 8.52 -40.93
N SER A 100 4.32 9.83 -40.72
CA SER A 100 5.50 10.40 -40.04
C SER A 100 5.63 9.93 -38.60
N TRP A 101 4.51 9.82 -37.87
CA TRP A 101 4.55 9.36 -36.48
C TRP A 101 4.88 7.88 -36.37
N LEU A 102 4.32 7.02 -37.24
CA LEU A 102 4.58 5.58 -37.24
C LEU A 102 6.05 5.27 -37.47
N GLU A 103 6.69 5.95 -38.43
CA GLU A 103 8.15 5.83 -38.68
C GLU A 103 8.95 6.20 -37.42
N LYS A 104 8.71 7.38 -36.86
CA LYS A 104 9.42 7.87 -35.65
C LYS A 104 9.20 6.96 -34.43
N MET A 105 7.99 6.42 -34.28
CA MET A 105 7.64 5.55 -33.15
C MET A 105 8.31 4.18 -33.25
N ALA A 106 8.38 3.60 -34.46
CA ALA A 106 9.06 2.32 -34.68
C ALA A 106 10.54 2.38 -34.28
N ASP A 107 11.21 3.50 -34.55
CA ASP A 107 12.64 3.70 -34.24
C ASP A 107 12.93 3.93 -32.74
N THR A 108 11.96 4.43 -31.98
CA THR A 108 12.17 4.88 -30.59
C THR A 108 11.50 4.01 -29.53
N ALA A 109 10.65 3.08 -29.93
CA ALA A 109 9.98 2.16 -29.01
C ALA A 109 11.00 1.24 -28.31
N GLY A 110 10.89 1.15 -26.98
CA GLY A 110 11.76 0.32 -26.14
C GLY A 110 11.14 -1.01 -25.75
N GLY A 111 11.95 -2.07 -25.72
CA GLY A 111 11.58 -3.37 -25.13
C GLY A 111 10.65 -4.23 -25.98
N LEU A 112 10.38 -3.87 -27.23
CA LEU A 112 9.61 -4.67 -28.18
C LEU A 112 10.58 -5.32 -29.19
N GLU A 113 10.45 -6.62 -29.43
CA GLU A 113 11.29 -7.35 -30.41
C GLU A 113 10.99 -6.91 -31.85
N SER A 114 9.72 -6.57 -32.14
CA SER A 114 9.28 -6.02 -33.43
C SER A 114 8.25 -4.94 -33.16
N PRO A 115 8.67 -3.66 -33.02
CA PRO A 115 7.74 -2.55 -32.79
C PRO A 115 6.82 -2.36 -33.99
N ASP A 116 5.53 -2.64 -33.80
CA ASP A 116 4.48 -2.38 -34.79
C ASP A 116 3.30 -1.67 -34.11
N PHE A 117 2.92 -0.53 -34.68
CA PHE A 117 1.84 0.34 -34.22
C PHE A 117 0.85 0.67 -35.35
N ALA A 118 0.96 0.05 -36.52
CA ALA A 118 0.13 0.35 -37.70
C ALA A 118 -1.36 0.17 -37.42
N TYR A 119 -1.72 -0.78 -36.56
CA TYR A 119 -3.11 -1.04 -36.12
C TYR A 119 -3.81 0.18 -35.49
N LEU A 120 -3.06 1.19 -35.02
CA LEU A 120 -3.66 2.39 -34.43
C LEU A 120 -4.34 3.26 -35.49
N ARG A 121 -3.86 3.25 -36.74
CA ARG A 121 -4.46 4.02 -37.83
C ARG A 121 -5.93 3.66 -38.04
N ASP A 122 -6.26 2.38 -37.93
CA ASP A 122 -7.62 1.86 -38.14
C ASP A 122 -8.52 2.01 -36.90
N ARG A 123 -7.94 2.34 -35.74
CA ARG A 123 -8.67 2.44 -34.46
C ARG A 123 -9.03 3.88 -34.08
N PHE A 124 -8.43 4.86 -34.74
CA PHE A 124 -8.66 6.28 -34.50
C PHE A 124 -9.03 6.97 -35.81
N GLU A 125 -10.07 7.80 -35.78
CA GLU A 125 -10.55 8.53 -36.95
C GLU A 125 -9.47 9.48 -37.48
N THR A 126 -8.88 10.28 -36.57
CA THR A 126 -7.78 11.20 -36.88
C THR A 126 -6.58 11.00 -35.95
N PHE A 127 -5.41 11.45 -36.39
CA PHE A 127 -4.21 11.51 -35.56
C PHE A 127 -4.40 12.43 -34.34
N ARG A 128 -5.23 13.47 -34.49
CA ARG A 128 -5.56 14.40 -33.41
C ARG A 128 -6.36 13.71 -32.30
N ASP A 129 -7.27 12.80 -32.63
CA ASP A 129 -8.04 12.03 -31.67
C ASP A 129 -7.15 11.04 -30.91
N PHE A 130 -6.27 10.33 -31.63
CA PHE A 130 -5.22 9.51 -31.02
C PHE A 130 -4.39 10.32 -30.01
N ALA A 131 -3.88 11.48 -30.41
CA ALA A 131 -3.09 12.33 -29.53
C ALA A 131 -3.88 12.88 -28.34
N ALA A 132 -5.18 13.15 -28.50
CA ALA A 132 -6.06 13.57 -27.42
C ALA A 132 -6.24 12.46 -26.37
N VAL A 133 -6.41 11.20 -26.81
CA VAL A 133 -6.49 10.05 -25.91
C VAL A 133 -5.18 9.83 -25.15
N ILE A 134 -4.02 9.96 -25.82
CA ILE A 134 -2.72 9.88 -25.14
C ILE A 134 -2.61 10.95 -24.05
N ARG A 135 -2.95 12.21 -24.34
CA ARG A 135 -2.92 13.31 -23.35
C ARG A 135 -3.87 13.06 -22.18
N PHE A 136 -5.07 12.52 -22.44
CA PHE A 136 -6.02 12.16 -21.40
C PHE A 136 -5.45 11.08 -20.45
N LEU A 137 -4.84 10.03 -20.99
CA LEU A 137 -4.22 8.97 -20.18
C LEU A 137 -2.99 9.46 -19.41
N GLN A 138 -2.18 10.34 -20.01
CA GLN A 138 -1.06 10.99 -19.33
C GLN A 138 -1.54 11.87 -18.16
N GLY A 139 -2.58 12.69 -18.37
CA GLY A 139 -3.15 13.56 -17.34
C GLY A 139 -3.84 12.80 -16.20
N SER A 140 -4.25 11.56 -16.46
CA SER A 140 -4.87 10.68 -15.45
C SER A 140 -3.85 9.75 -14.78
N ALA A 141 -2.60 9.72 -15.22
CA ALA A 141 -1.61 8.75 -14.78
C ALA A 141 -1.35 8.80 -13.26
N ILE A 142 -1.17 7.62 -12.67
CA ILE A 142 -0.84 7.50 -11.25
C ILE A 142 0.59 7.99 -11.04
N GLU A 143 0.73 9.03 -10.22
CA GLU A 143 2.02 9.70 -9.97
C GLU A 143 2.69 10.16 -11.29
N GLY A 144 1.89 10.66 -12.24
CA GLY A 144 2.33 11.02 -13.60
C GLY A 144 3.50 12.02 -13.65
N ASP A 145 3.49 13.00 -12.73
CA ASP A 145 4.54 14.03 -12.60
C ASP A 145 5.83 13.53 -11.95
N SER A 146 5.91 12.26 -11.55
CA SER A 146 7.12 11.71 -10.97
C SER A 146 8.26 11.60 -12.00
N ASN A 147 9.49 11.73 -11.51
CA ASN A 147 10.72 11.51 -12.29
C ASN A 147 11.02 10.02 -12.54
N LYS A 148 10.02 9.14 -12.41
CA LYS A 148 10.16 7.72 -12.72
C LYS A 148 10.44 7.52 -14.21
N ARG A 149 11.26 6.52 -14.53
CA ARG A 149 11.46 6.08 -15.92
C ARG A 149 10.12 5.70 -16.55
N TRP A 150 9.99 5.86 -17.86
CA TRP A 150 8.74 5.60 -18.60
C TRP A 150 8.18 4.18 -18.37
N SER A 151 9.07 3.19 -18.20
CA SER A 151 8.74 1.79 -17.91
C SER A 151 8.31 1.52 -16.45
N SER A 152 8.31 2.55 -15.61
CA SER A 152 7.80 2.54 -14.23
C SER A 152 6.70 3.59 -13.99
N LYS A 153 6.05 4.05 -15.07
CA LYS A 153 4.85 4.89 -15.01
C LYS A 153 3.59 4.06 -15.29
N PHE A 154 2.49 4.44 -14.66
CA PHE A 154 1.24 3.68 -14.66
C PHE A 154 0.07 4.58 -15.06
N VAL A 155 -0.75 4.13 -16.02
CA VAL A 155 -2.02 4.79 -16.32
C VAL A 155 -3.00 4.59 -15.16
N PHE A 156 -4.05 5.41 -15.10
CA PHE A 156 -5.14 5.16 -14.17
C PHE A 156 -5.81 3.80 -14.48
N PRO A 157 -6.13 2.97 -13.48
CA PRO A 157 -6.70 1.63 -13.68
C PRO A 157 -8.20 1.71 -13.97
N PHE A 158 -8.58 2.25 -15.12
CA PHE A 158 -9.98 2.32 -15.57
C PHE A 158 -10.61 0.93 -15.79
N GLY A 159 -9.79 -0.10 -15.98
CA GLY A 159 -10.19 -1.47 -16.18
C GLY A 159 -8.98 -2.39 -16.43
N PRO A 160 -9.20 -3.65 -16.82
CA PRO A 160 -8.17 -4.67 -16.90
C PRO A 160 -7.09 -4.40 -17.96
N ASN A 161 -7.38 -3.60 -19.00
CA ASN A 161 -6.40 -3.34 -20.06
C ASN A 161 -5.31 -2.37 -19.59
N GLY A 162 -5.58 -1.57 -18.55
CA GLY A 162 -4.62 -0.67 -17.91
C GLY A 162 -3.83 -1.31 -16.75
N LEU A 163 -4.03 -2.59 -16.46
CA LEU A 163 -3.33 -3.29 -15.39
C LEU A 163 -2.06 -3.96 -15.91
N TYR A 164 -0.92 -3.52 -15.41
CA TYR A 164 0.38 -4.11 -15.70
C TYR A 164 1.39 -3.85 -14.59
N GLU A 165 2.42 -4.68 -14.54
CA GLU A 165 3.49 -4.61 -13.53
C GLU A 165 4.63 -3.71 -13.90
N ASP A 166 5.35 -3.19 -12.90
CA ASP A 166 6.64 -2.51 -13.05
C ASP A 166 7.65 -3.36 -13.85
N VAL A 167 8.28 -2.75 -14.86
CA VAL A 167 9.29 -3.42 -15.68
C VAL A 167 10.54 -2.56 -15.81
N ASN A 168 11.67 -3.23 -15.95
CA ASN A 168 12.93 -2.63 -16.36
C ASN A 168 13.21 -3.00 -17.81
N VAL A 169 13.47 -2.00 -18.65
CA VAL A 169 13.84 -2.17 -20.05
C VAL A 169 15.32 -1.84 -20.15
N LYS A 170 16.15 -2.86 -20.38
CA LYS A 170 17.60 -2.74 -20.48
C LYS A 170 17.99 -2.10 -21.82
N VAL A 171 19.20 -1.54 -21.88
CA VAL A 171 19.76 -0.92 -23.10
C VAL A 171 19.82 -1.89 -24.28
N ASN A 172 20.02 -3.19 -24.01
CA ASN A 172 20.03 -4.24 -25.03
C ASN A 172 18.63 -4.72 -25.45
N GLY A 173 17.56 -4.02 -25.06
CA GLY A 173 16.17 -4.38 -25.36
C GLY A 173 15.56 -5.44 -24.43
N GLY A 174 16.35 -6.05 -23.53
CA GLY A 174 15.86 -7.06 -22.60
C GLY A 174 14.86 -6.48 -21.58
N VAL A 175 13.74 -7.16 -21.37
CA VAL A 175 12.70 -6.75 -20.42
C VAL A 175 12.66 -7.72 -19.24
N THR A 176 12.69 -7.18 -18.03
CA THR A 176 12.53 -7.94 -16.79
C THR A 176 11.51 -7.25 -15.89
N THR A 177 10.64 -8.02 -15.24
CA THR A 177 9.73 -7.47 -14.23
C THR A 177 10.56 -6.95 -13.04
N ASP A 178 10.34 -5.71 -12.60
CA ASP A 178 11.11 -5.06 -11.54
C ASP A 178 10.35 -5.14 -10.20
N ARG A 179 11.09 -5.16 -9.08
CA ARG A 179 10.56 -5.21 -7.70
C ARG A 179 10.73 -3.87 -6.98
N ARG A 180 11.12 -2.80 -7.69
CA ARG A 180 11.32 -1.48 -7.10
C ARG A 180 10.00 -0.82 -6.66
N PHE A 181 9.03 -0.73 -7.56
CA PHE A 181 7.75 -0.06 -7.26
C PHE A 181 6.60 -1.05 -6.98
N PHE A 182 6.76 -2.31 -7.39
CA PHE A 182 5.87 -3.44 -7.11
C PHE A 182 6.66 -4.45 -6.27
N ALA A 183 6.82 -4.11 -5.00
CA ALA A 183 7.79 -4.70 -4.09
C ALA A 183 7.18 -5.83 -3.22
N ARG A 184 6.11 -6.49 -3.70
CA ARG A 184 5.32 -7.54 -3.02
C ARG A 184 4.29 -7.04 -2.01
N THR A 185 4.23 -5.75 -1.67
CA THR A 185 3.24 -5.27 -0.68
C THR A 185 1.79 -5.45 -1.15
N GLY A 186 1.53 -5.35 -2.46
CA GLY A 186 0.23 -5.66 -3.06
C GLY A 186 -0.10 -7.17 -3.09
N GLU A 187 0.92 -8.03 -3.15
CA GLU A 187 0.76 -9.48 -2.98
C GLU A 187 0.36 -9.80 -1.53
N ILE A 188 0.99 -9.14 -0.55
CA ILE A 188 0.60 -9.23 0.86
C ILE A 188 -0.84 -8.78 1.06
N LEU A 189 -1.22 -7.62 0.50
CA LEU A 189 -2.59 -7.14 0.51
C LEU A 189 -3.58 -8.17 -0.07
N TYR A 190 -3.23 -8.81 -1.18
CA TYR A 190 -4.05 -9.86 -1.77
C TYR A 190 -4.23 -11.05 -0.81
N LEU A 191 -3.15 -11.54 -0.22
CA LEU A 191 -3.20 -12.64 0.76
C LEU A 191 -4.01 -12.27 2.02
N MET A 192 -3.91 -11.03 2.51
CA MET A 192 -4.73 -10.56 3.63
C MET A 192 -6.21 -10.66 3.31
N LEU A 193 -6.62 -10.22 2.12
CA LEU A 193 -8.03 -10.27 1.71
C LEU A 193 -8.52 -11.70 1.45
N CYS A 194 -7.67 -12.58 0.89
CA CYS A 194 -7.96 -14.02 0.76
C CYS A 194 -8.30 -14.67 2.12
N ARG A 195 -7.60 -14.26 3.18
CA ARG A 195 -7.74 -14.80 4.54
C ARG A 195 -8.80 -14.09 5.38
N SER A 196 -9.50 -13.10 4.83
CA SER A 196 -10.59 -12.42 5.54
C SER A 196 -11.86 -13.26 5.58
N GLN A 197 -12.67 -13.07 6.62
CA GLN A 197 -13.98 -13.71 6.77
C GLN A 197 -15.00 -13.23 5.73
N ARG A 198 -14.71 -12.14 5.02
CA ARG A 198 -15.59 -11.52 4.02
C ARG A 198 -15.09 -11.68 2.59
N VAL A 199 -14.18 -12.64 2.37
CA VAL A 199 -13.54 -12.88 1.07
C VAL A 199 -14.54 -13.13 -0.07
N GLU A 200 -15.64 -13.87 0.18
CA GLU A 200 -16.62 -14.16 -0.88
C GLU A 200 -17.31 -12.90 -1.41
N GLU A 201 -17.76 -12.03 -0.51
CA GLU A 201 -18.41 -10.79 -0.88
C GLU A 201 -17.43 -9.82 -1.55
N LEU A 202 -16.19 -9.75 -1.05
CA LEU A 202 -15.12 -8.99 -1.69
C LEU A 202 -14.84 -9.49 -3.11
N ARG A 203 -14.75 -10.80 -3.30
CA ARG A 203 -14.52 -11.45 -4.60
C ARG A 203 -15.58 -11.03 -5.59
N GLU A 204 -16.85 -11.13 -5.22
CA GLU A 204 -17.97 -10.71 -6.08
C GLU A 204 -17.86 -9.23 -6.45
N ARG A 205 -17.69 -8.34 -5.46
CA ARG A 205 -17.63 -6.89 -5.70
C ARG A 205 -16.43 -6.48 -6.54
N LEU A 206 -15.23 -6.96 -6.20
CA LEU A 206 -14.00 -6.57 -6.87
C LEU A 206 -13.95 -7.09 -8.31
N VAL A 207 -14.27 -8.37 -8.52
CA VAL A 207 -14.30 -8.95 -9.87
C VAL A 207 -15.41 -8.29 -10.70
N GLY A 208 -16.60 -8.12 -10.13
CA GLY A 208 -17.73 -7.50 -10.81
C GLY A 208 -17.45 -6.05 -11.21
N GLN A 209 -16.96 -5.22 -10.28
CA GLN A 209 -16.82 -3.77 -10.50
C GLN A 209 -15.52 -3.37 -11.22
N PHE A 210 -14.39 -4.05 -11.00
CA PHE A 210 -13.11 -3.64 -11.60
C PHE A 210 -12.73 -4.45 -12.85
N LEU A 211 -13.16 -5.72 -12.96
CA LEU A 211 -12.69 -6.61 -14.01
C LEU A 211 -13.76 -6.97 -15.05
N GLN A 212 -15.03 -7.06 -14.65
CA GLN A 212 -16.13 -7.46 -15.54
C GLN A 212 -16.91 -6.25 -16.08
N ASN A 213 -17.05 -5.19 -15.29
CA ASN A 213 -17.73 -3.95 -15.69
C ASN A 213 -16.75 -2.76 -15.68
N PRO A 214 -15.69 -2.77 -16.50
CA PRO A 214 -14.71 -1.69 -16.50
C PRO A 214 -15.32 -0.36 -16.93
N ALA A 215 -14.66 0.74 -16.57
CA ALA A 215 -15.10 2.06 -16.99
C ALA A 215 -15.04 2.19 -18.53
N PRO A 216 -15.87 3.05 -19.15
CA PRO A 216 -15.83 3.27 -20.60
C PRO A 216 -14.43 3.61 -21.14
N TYR A 217 -13.62 4.30 -20.32
CA TYR A 217 -12.25 4.70 -20.64
C TYR A 217 -11.28 3.52 -20.82
N ASP A 218 -11.57 2.34 -20.26
CA ASP A 218 -10.77 1.13 -20.48
C ASP A 218 -10.80 0.69 -21.96
N GLY A 219 -11.88 1.02 -22.68
CA GLY A 219 -11.96 0.81 -24.14
C GLY A 219 -10.88 1.59 -24.89
N MET A 220 -10.53 2.80 -24.44
CA MET A 220 -9.44 3.59 -25.02
C MET A 220 -8.08 2.93 -24.75
N VAL A 221 -7.89 2.41 -23.53
CA VAL A 221 -6.66 1.69 -23.17
C VAL A 221 -6.52 0.41 -24.01
N ARG A 222 -7.61 -0.33 -24.20
CA ARG A 222 -7.66 -1.51 -25.07
C ARG A 222 -7.34 -1.16 -26.53
N ALA A 223 -7.89 -0.07 -27.05
CA ALA A 223 -7.63 0.40 -28.40
C ALA A 223 -6.14 0.73 -28.62
N LEU A 224 -5.47 1.28 -27.61
CA LEU A 224 -4.03 1.56 -27.65
C LEU A 224 -3.16 0.31 -27.45
N GLN A 225 -3.52 -0.58 -26.53
CA GLN A 225 -2.69 -1.71 -26.16
C GLN A 225 -2.83 -2.91 -27.12
N GLY A 226 -4.05 -3.19 -27.60
CA GLY A 226 -4.36 -4.46 -28.26
C GLY A 226 -4.33 -5.64 -27.30
N GLU A 227 -3.83 -6.79 -27.76
CA GLU A 227 -3.72 -7.99 -26.93
C GLU A 227 -2.78 -7.79 -25.73
N ALA A 228 -3.07 -8.49 -24.64
CA ALA A 228 -2.28 -8.41 -23.42
C ALA A 228 -0.89 -9.00 -23.62
N GLN A 229 0.14 -8.28 -23.17
CA GLN A 229 1.52 -8.77 -23.20
C GLN A 229 1.87 -9.34 -21.83
N LEU A 230 2.25 -10.61 -21.76
CA LEU A 230 2.60 -11.30 -20.51
C LEU A 230 4.12 -11.30 -20.28
N ALA A 231 4.53 -11.37 -19.01
CA ALA A 231 5.92 -11.61 -18.66
C ALA A 231 6.38 -13.01 -19.11
N LYS A 232 7.70 -13.25 -19.14
CA LYS A 232 8.26 -14.54 -19.57
C LYS A 232 8.12 -15.65 -18.52
N ALA A 233 8.06 -15.28 -17.25
CA ALA A 233 7.97 -16.21 -16.12
C ALA A 233 6.88 -15.76 -15.15
N ASP A 234 6.42 -16.71 -14.34
CA ASP A 234 5.51 -16.45 -13.23
C ASP A 234 6.26 -15.78 -12.08
N ARG A 235 5.51 -15.05 -11.25
CA ARG A 235 5.97 -14.46 -10.01
C ARG A 235 5.34 -15.21 -8.86
N GLY A 236 6.18 -15.73 -7.97
CA GLY A 236 5.75 -16.38 -6.73
C GLY A 236 6.53 -15.93 -5.50
N GLY A 237 6.28 -16.61 -4.39
CA GLY A 237 7.04 -16.45 -3.14
C GLY A 237 6.56 -15.32 -2.22
N ALA A 238 5.33 -14.81 -2.39
CA ALA A 238 4.73 -13.91 -1.40
C ALA A 238 4.54 -14.64 -0.06
N PHE A 239 4.81 -13.97 1.07
CA PHE A 239 4.66 -14.57 2.39
C PHE A 239 3.99 -13.60 3.35
N LEU A 240 2.84 -13.99 3.88
CA LEU A 240 2.15 -13.30 4.96
C LEU A 240 2.23 -14.19 6.21
N PRO A 241 2.82 -13.71 7.33
CA PRO A 241 3.18 -14.54 8.48
C PRO A 241 1.99 -15.05 9.30
N CYS A 242 0.81 -14.47 9.14
CA CYS A 242 -0.35 -14.84 9.95
C CYS A 242 -1.40 -15.54 9.08
N SER A 243 -1.86 -16.73 9.47
CA SER A 243 -2.98 -17.40 8.79
C SER A 243 -4.32 -16.67 8.98
N SER A 244 -4.43 -15.89 10.05
CA SER A 244 -5.56 -14.98 10.34
C SER A 244 -5.06 -13.79 11.17
N HIS A 245 -5.70 -12.63 11.03
CA HIS A 245 -5.40 -11.45 11.84
C HIS A 245 -6.61 -10.47 11.79
N PRO A 246 -7.01 -9.82 12.90
CA PRO A 246 -8.15 -8.88 12.90
C PRO A 246 -8.04 -7.74 11.88
N ALA A 247 -6.80 -7.31 11.59
CA ALA A 247 -6.53 -6.34 10.54
C ALA A 247 -7.01 -6.76 9.14
N PHE A 248 -7.04 -8.06 8.83
CA PHE A 248 -7.49 -8.56 7.52
C PHE A 248 -9.00 -8.33 7.36
N ASP A 249 -9.76 -8.63 8.41
CA ASP A 249 -11.20 -8.42 8.46
C ASP A 249 -11.56 -6.93 8.49
N ARG A 250 -10.86 -6.13 9.30
CA ARG A 250 -11.03 -4.66 9.34
C ARG A 250 -10.84 -4.04 7.96
N LEU A 251 -9.80 -4.45 7.24
CA LEU A 251 -9.49 -3.99 5.89
C LEU A 251 -10.57 -4.43 4.89
N ALA A 252 -11.01 -5.69 4.97
CA ALA A 252 -12.05 -6.24 4.11
C ALA A 252 -13.38 -5.49 4.28
N GLU A 253 -13.78 -5.24 5.53
CA GLU A 253 -14.97 -4.47 5.84
C GLU A 253 -14.88 -3.01 5.36
N ASP A 254 -13.73 -2.37 5.51
CA ASP A 254 -13.50 -1.00 5.00
C ASP A 254 -13.66 -0.93 3.48
N TRP A 255 -13.11 -1.93 2.78
CA TRP A 255 -13.26 -2.06 1.34
C TRP A 255 -14.72 -2.28 0.95
N LEU A 256 -15.43 -3.19 1.62
CA LEU A 256 -16.84 -3.44 1.36
C LEU A 256 -17.70 -2.21 1.60
N ALA A 257 -17.43 -1.42 2.66
CA ALA A 257 -18.13 -0.17 2.92
C ALA A 257 -17.99 0.83 1.75
N ILE A 258 -16.80 0.91 1.14
CA ILE A 258 -16.53 1.75 -0.01
C ILE A 258 -17.15 1.18 -1.30
N LEU A 259 -17.00 -0.13 -1.56
CA LEU A 259 -17.48 -0.81 -2.76
C LEU A 259 -19.02 -0.90 -2.81
N SER A 260 -19.68 -0.73 -1.67
CA SER A 260 -21.14 -0.70 -1.57
C SER A 260 -21.73 0.67 -1.86
N LEU A 261 -20.90 1.70 -2.04
CA LEU A 261 -21.38 3.03 -2.38
C LEU A 261 -21.93 3.08 -3.82
N PRO A 262 -22.98 3.87 -4.07
CA PRO A 262 -23.55 4.04 -5.40
C PRO A 262 -22.71 5.03 -6.23
N ILE A 263 -21.41 4.77 -6.38
CA ILE A 263 -20.48 5.55 -7.19
C ILE A 263 -19.75 4.63 -8.18
N PRO A 264 -19.25 5.17 -9.30
CA PRO A 264 -18.41 4.41 -10.21
C PRO A 264 -17.18 3.81 -9.51
N ALA A 265 -16.77 2.61 -9.91
CA ALA A 265 -15.64 1.90 -9.30
C ALA A 265 -14.35 2.73 -9.30
N TYR A 266 -14.10 3.49 -10.36
CA TYR A 266 -12.93 4.37 -10.46
C TYR A 266 -12.96 5.54 -9.46
N ASP A 267 -14.14 6.04 -9.08
CA ASP A 267 -14.30 7.10 -8.06
C ASP A 267 -14.11 6.55 -6.65
N ALA A 268 -14.30 5.24 -6.44
CA ALA A 268 -14.01 4.56 -5.19
C ALA A 268 -12.51 4.36 -4.94
N ILE A 269 -11.68 4.32 -5.98
CA ILE A 269 -10.25 3.98 -5.88
C ILE A 269 -9.48 4.90 -4.91
N PRO A 270 -9.60 6.24 -4.95
CA PRO A 270 -8.87 7.09 -4.01
C PRO A 270 -9.20 6.79 -2.54
N HIS A 271 -10.44 6.36 -2.26
CA HIS A 271 -10.87 5.94 -0.92
C HIS A 271 -10.29 4.58 -0.55
N LEU A 272 -10.32 3.59 -1.47
CA LEU A 272 -9.71 2.28 -1.28
C LEU A 272 -8.21 2.40 -1.01
N VAL A 273 -7.50 3.23 -1.79
CA VAL A 273 -6.06 3.50 -1.62
C VAL A 273 -5.76 4.11 -0.25
N ALA A 274 -6.51 5.12 0.16
CA ALA A 274 -6.29 5.80 1.44
C ALA A 274 -6.54 4.86 2.63
N VAL A 275 -7.63 4.09 2.60
CA VAL A 275 -7.97 3.16 3.70
C VAL A 275 -7.06 1.94 3.72
N THR A 276 -6.56 1.50 2.56
CA THR A 276 -5.52 0.46 2.46
C THR A 276 -4.25 0.90 3.15
N GLY A 277 -3.76 2.11 2.85
CA GLY A 277 -2.57 2.64 3.50
C GLY A 277 -2.75 2.80 5.01
N LEU A 278 -3.93 3.25 5.47
CA LEU A 278 -4.24 3.31 6.91
C LEU A 278 -4.19 1.91 7.55
N ASN A 279 -4.87 0.93 6.96
CA ASN A 279 -4.94 -0.41 7.51
C ASN A 279 -3.60 -1.14 7.55
N LEU A 280 -2.74 -0.92 6.55
CA LEU A 280 -1.40 -1.50 6.52
C LEU A 280 -0.44 -0.82 7.51
N ILE A 281 -0.59 0.49 7.75
CA ILE A 281 0.09 1.15 8.88
C ILE A 281 -0.38 0.54 10.20
N LEU A 282 -1.69 0.38 10.38
CA LEU A 282 -2.24 -0.21 11.59
C LEU A 282 -1.79 -1.66 11.76
N TYR A 283 -1.77 -2.47 10.71
CA TYR A 283 -1.23 -3.82 10.75
C TYR A 283 0.26 -3.83 11.16
N GLN A 284 1.06 -2.90 10.65
CA GLN A 284 2.46 -2.77 11.05
C GLN A 284 2.59 -2.49 12.56
N LEU A 285 1.78 -1.57 13.09
CA LEU A 285 1.78 -1.20 14.51
C LEU A 285 1.18 -2.30 15.40
N ASP A 286 0.08 -2.93 14.97
CA ASP A 286 -0.58 -4.04 15.68
C ASP A 286 0.42 -5.20 15.84
N ARG A 287 1.09 -5.62 14.75
CA ARG A 287 2.12 -6.68 14.79
C ARG A 287 3.35 -6.29 15.62
N ALA A 288 3.77 -5.02 15.58
CA ALA A 288 4.86 -4.54 16.41
C ALA A 288 4.49 -4.64 17.91
N GLY A 289 3.28 -4.23 18.27
CA GLY A 289 2.78 -4.32 19.64
C GLY A 289 2.67 -5.77 20.13
N GLU A 290 2.22 -6.69 19.28
CA GLU A 290 2.14 -8.12 19.60
C GLU A 290 3.51 -8.74 19.90
N VAL A 291 4.55 -8.37 19.14
CA VAL A 291 5.93 -8.81 19.41
C VAL A 291 6.48 -8.21 20.70
N LEU A 292 6.12 -6.96 21.00
CA LEU A 292 6.54 -6.26 22.22
C LEU A 292 5.73 -6.66 23.46
N GLY A 293 4.59 -7.33 23.29
CA GLY A 293 3.63 -7.57 24.36
C GLY A 293 2.96 -6.29 24.87
N SER A 294 2.85 -5.26 24.01
CA SER A 294 2.25 -3.97 24.36
C SER A 294 0.78 -3.89 23.97
N GLU A 295 0.07 -2.92 24.55
CA GLU A 295 -1.27 -2.56 24.08
C GLU A 295 -1.25 -2.01 22.65
N ARG A 296 -2.42 -1.98 22.03
CA ARG A 296 -2.63 -1.44 20.69
C ARG A 296 -2.19 0.04 20.63
N ALA A 297 -1.46 0.40 19.59
CA ALA A 297 -1.02 1.78 19.37
C ALA A 297 -2.22 2.75 19.29
N SER A 298 -2.13 3.84 20.04
CA SER A 298 -3.07 4.95 19.96
C SER A 298 -2.53 6.05 19.04
N LEU A 299 -3.39 6.63 18.22
CA LEU A 299 -3.08 7.67 17.24
C LEU A 299 -3.77 8.97 17.68
N VAL A 300 -3.14 9.73 18.57
CA VAL A 300 -3.70 11.02 19.03
C VAL A 300 -3.67 12.02 17.89
N CYS A 301 -4.83 12.47 17.44
CA CYS A 301 -4.96 13.30 16.23
C CYS A 301 -5.31 14.75 16.56
N GLU A 302 -4.43 15.67 16.16
CA GLU A 302 -4.76 17.10 16.19
C GLU A 302 -5.60 17.49 14.97
N ILE A 303 -6.72 18.16 15.21
CA ILE A 303 -7.40 18.94 14.20
C ILE A 303 -6.76 20.33 14.14
N VAL A 304 -6.10 20.61 13.03
CA VAL A 304 -5.19 21.75 12.86
C VAL A 304 -5.80 23.06 13.35
N SER A 305 -5.16 23.66 14.36
CA SER A 305 -5.51 24.97 14.92
C SER A 305 -4.44 26.03 14.66
N PRO A 306 -4.78 27.34 14.62
CA PRO A 306 -3.79 28.40 14.46
C PRO A 306 -2.87 28.53 15.68
N LYS A 307 -3.40 28.31 16.89
CA LYS A 307 -2.63 28.32 18.15
C LYS A 307 -2.13 26.92 18.48
N LYS A 308 -0.98 26.85 19.17
CA LYS A 308 -0.47 25.60 19.76
C LYS A 308 -1.43 25.12 20.86
N SER A 309 -1.73 23.82 20.89
CA SER A 309 -2.58 23.17 21.90
C SER A 309 -1.83 22.01 22.57
N VAL A 310 -2.33 21.53 23.72
CA VAL A 310 -1.80 20.33 24.38
C VAL A 310 -1.94 19.10 23.47
N VAL A 311 -3.09 18.96 22.79
CA VAL A 311 -3.33 17.87 21.82
C VAL A 311 -2.28 17.86 20.69
N ARG A 312 -1.74 19.01 20.28
CA ARG A 312 -0.65 19.07 19.30
C ARG A 312 0.62 18.37 19.79
N ASP A 313 0.98 18.60 21.04
CA ASP A 313 2.18 18.02 21.64
C ASP A 313 1.97 16.52 21.85
N LEU A 314 0.82 16.11 22.43
CA LEU A 314 0.45 14.70 22.58
C LEU A 314 0.38 13.95 21.24
N SER A 315 -0.15 14.60 20.20
CA SER A 315 -0.17 14.03 18.85
C SER A 315 1.23 13.84 18.28
N ALA A 316 2.14 14.77 18.54
CA ALA A 316 3.53 14.64 18.12
C ALA A 316 4.26 13.55 18.91
N ASP A 317 4.00 13.40 20.22
CA ASP A 317 4.58 12.36 21.07
C ASP A 317 4.09 10.96 20.64
N SER A 318 2.76 10.81 20.50
CA SER A 318 2.13 9.59 19.96
C SER A 318 2.70 9.21 18.59
N TYR A 319 2.86 10.18 17.68
CA TYR A 319 3.48 9.93 16.37
C TYR A 319 4.91 9.41 16.48
N GLN A 320 5.76 10.04 17.30
CA GLN A 320 7.15 9.60 17.44
C GLN A 320 7.26 8.23 18.08
N SER A 321 6.46 7.96 19.11
CA SER A 321 6.39 6.67 19.78
C SER A 321 6.00 5.57 18.78
N ASN A 322 4.89 5.73 18.07
CA ASN A 322 4.43 4.76 17.08
C ASN A 322 5.42 4.56 15.93
N ASN A 323 6.11 5.62 15.50
CA ASN A 323 7.13 5.51 14.45
C ASN A 323 8.37 4.72 14.90
N ALA A 324 8.62 4.58 16.20
CA ALA A 324 9.73 3.80 16.75
C ALA A 324 9.36 2.33 16.99
N LEU A 325 8.07 2.00 17.13
CA LEU A 325 7.60 0.64 17.45
C LEU A 325 8.11 -0.44 16.48
N PRO A 326 8.11 -0.26 15.14
CA PRO A 326 8.60 -1.31 14.24
C PRO A 326 10.06 -1.70 14.52
N GLN A 327 10.95 -0.73 14.74
CA GLN A 327 12.35 -1.03 15.05
C GLN A 327 12.46 -1.74 16.41
N GLN A 328 11.73 -1.28 17.43
CA GLN A 328 11.73 -1.93 18.76
C GLN A 328 11.26 -3.38 18.67
N ALA A 329 10.20 -3.64 17.90
CA ALA A 329 9.69 -5.00 17.68
C ALA A 329 10.72 -5.89 16.97
N MET A 330 11.40 -5.38 15.94
CA MET A 330 12.48 -6.08 15.25
C MET A 330 13.61 -6.47 16.23
N GLU A 331 14.07 -5.53 17.07
CA GLU A 331 15.11 -5.80 18.07
C GLU A 331 14.65 -6.83 19.11
N ARG A 332 13.41 -6.70 19.61
CA ARG A 332 12.80 -7.65 20.55
C ARG A 332 12.67 -9.05 19.95
N PHE A 333 12.25 -9.15 18.69
CA PHE A 333 12.06 -10.43 17.99
C PHE A 333 13.36 -11.23 17.92
N ILE A 334 14.46 -10.56 17.55
CA ILE A 334 15.78 -11.20 17.51
C ILE A 334 16.21 -11.63 18.92
N ARG A 335 16.16 -10.70 19.88
CA ARG A 335 16.61 -10.93 21.25
C ARG A 335 15.78 -11.96 22.01
N ALA A 336 14.52 -12.20 21.63
CA ALA A 336 13.70 -13.27 22.19
C ALA A 336 14.34 -14.65 22.06
N THR A 337 15.22 -14.86 21.08
CA THR A 337 15.95 -16.11 20.90
C THR A 337 16.82 -16.43 22.11
N THR A 338 17.40 -15.41 22.76
CA THR A 338 18.31 -15.61 23.91
C THR A 338 17.59 -16.08 25.16
N GLU A 339 16.26 -15.94 25.20
CA GLU A 339 15.39 -16.39 26.30
C GLU A 339 14.99 -17.87 26.13
N THR A 340 15.32 -18.51 25.01
CA THR A 340 14.94 -19.90 24.74
C THR A 340 15.86 -20.91 25.41
N SER A 341 15.34 -22.09 25.77
CA SER A 341 16.17 -23.19 26.30
C SER A 341 17.24 -23.65 25.30
N GLN A 342 16.91 -23.65 24.01
CA GLN A 342 17.87 -24.01 22.94
C GLN A 342 19.07 -23.08 22.93
N TRP A 343 18.86 -21.77 23.11
CA TRP A 343 19.96 -20.81 23.22
C TRP A 343 20.81 -21.06 24.47
N GLN A 344 20.18 -21.24 25.63
CA GLN A 344 20.89 -21.46 26.89
C GLN A 344 21.74 -22.75 26.85
N THR A 345 21.26 -23.80 26.17
CA THR A 345 22.07 -24.99 25.91
C THR A 345 23.22 -24.69 24.96
N ALA A 346 22.93 -24.09 23.79
CA ALA A 346 23.94 -23.83 22.76
C ALA A 346 25.11 -22.97 23.27
N ILE A 347 24.84 -21.90 24.02
CA ILE A 347 25.89 -20.97 24.49
C ILE A 347 26.80 -21.59 25.57
N THR A 348 26.37 -22.67 26.22
CA THR A 348 27.16 -23.37 27.25
C THR A 348 27.79 -24.68 26.75
N SER A 349 27.56 -25.03 25.47
CA SER A 349 28.15 -26.21 24.83
C SER A 349 29.65 -26.03 24.59
N ASP A 350 30.38 -27.14 24.55
CA ASP A 350 31.79 -27.15 24.17
C ASP A 350 31.99 -26.65 22.72
N ASP A 351 30.96 -26.80 21.87
CA ASP A 351 30.91 -26.34 20.47
C ASP A 351 30.02 -25.10 20.29
N ALA A 352 29.96 -24.20 21.29
CA ALA A 352 29.04 -23.06 21.32
C ALA A 352 29.03 -22.20 20.04
N ALA A 353 30.18 -22.02 19.38
CA ALA A 353 30.26 -21.27 18.12
C ALA A 353 29.43 -21.90 17.00
N ILE A 354 29.46 -23.22 16.87
CA ILE A 354 28.74 -23.96 15.84
C ILE A 354 27.25 -23.98 16.19
N GLU A 355 26.90 -24.38 17.43
CA GLU A 355 25.51 -24.54 17.83
C GLU A 355 24.73 -23.21 17.80
N VAL A 356 25.34 -22.11 18.24
CA VAL A 356 24.71 -20.77 18.19
C VAL A 356 24.55 -20.32 16.73
N ALA A 357 25.56 -20.49 15.89
CA ALA A 357 25.49 -20.13 14.48
C ALA A 357 24.40 -20.93 13.74
N GLU A 358 24.28 -22.24 13.97
CA GLU A 358 23.23 -23.08 13.40
C GLU A 358 21.84 -22.67 13.89
N LEU A 359 21.69 -22.37 15.19
CA LEU A 359 20.44 -21.90 15.77
C LEU A 359 19.98 -20.61 15.10
N LEU A 360 20.87 -19.63 14.97
CA LEU A 360 20.57 -18.36 14.32
C LEU A 360 20.34 -18.51 12.81
N LYS A 361 21.14 -19.34 12.11
CA LYS A 361 20.93 -19.63 10.68
C LYS A 361 19.54 -20.18 10.43
N ARG A 362 19.11 -21.14 11.26
CA ARG A 362 17.78 -21.75 11.13
C ARG A 362 16.67 -20.74 11.37
N ALA A 363 16.82 -19.86 12.37
CA ALA A 363 15.79 -18.89 12.73
C ALA A 363 15.73 -17.68 11.77
N PHE A 364 16.88 -17.18 11.33
CA PHE A 364 17.03 -15.87 10.68
C PHE A 364 17.75 -15.90 9.32
N ASP A 365 18.16 -17.07 8.85
CA ASP A 365 19.04 -17.25 7.67
C ASP A 365 20.45 -16.68 7.78
N TRP A 366 20.89 -16.37 9.00
CA TRP A 366 22.15 -15.71 9.27
C TRP A 366 22.77 -16.26 10.57
N PRO A 367 24.09 -16.47 10.68
CA PRO A 367 25.15 -16.11 9.72
C PRO A 367 25.28 -17.08 8.53
N ASP A 368 25.96 -16.68 7.46
CA ASP A 368 26.34 -17.54 6.34
C ASP A 368 27.57 -18.41 6.71
N PRO A 369 27.46 -19.76 6.73
CA PRO A 369 28.58 -20.63 7.06
C PRO A 369 29.73 -20.56 6.05
N ASP A 370 29.51 -20.05 4.84
CA ASP A 370 30.56 -19.89 3.83
C ASP A 370 31.32 -18.56 3.97
N ASP A 371 30.82 -17.61 4.76
CA ASP A 371 31.45 -16.30 4.98
C ASP A 371 32.49 -16.36 6.12
N ASP A 372 33.76 -16.10 5.81
CA ASP A 372 34.87 -16.14 6.78
C ASP A 372 34.73 -15.05 7.86
N ASP A 373 34.25 -13.85 7.49
CA ASP A 373 34.10 -12.74 8.42
C ASP A 373 32.98 -13.06 9.42
N GLU A 374 31.86 -13.62 8.95
CA GLU A 374 30.74 -14.01 9.81
C GLU A 374 31.06 -15.20 10.71
N ARG A 375 31.84 -16.18 10.23
CA ARG A 375 32.33 -17.32 11.02
C ARG A 375 33.28 -16.94 12.15
N SER A 376 34.02 -15.85 11.99
CA SER A 376 34.98 -15.38 12.98
C SER A 376 34.35 -14.67 14.19
N ILE A 377 33.04 -14.39 14.13
CA ILE A 377 32.32 -13.65 15.17
C ILE A 377 32.16 -14.54 16.42
N PRO A 378 32.53 -14.05 17.62
CA PRO A 378 32.32 -14.79 18.86
C PRO A 378 30.83 -15.10 19.10
N PRO A 379 30.49 -16.29 19.65
CA PRO A 379 29.10 -16.71 19.86
C PRO A 379 28.26 -15.68 20.64
N GLU A 380 28.85 -15.06 21.65
CA GLU A 380 28.24 -14.03 22.49
C GLU A 380 27.97 -12.70 21.74
N GLU A 381 28.70 -12.41 20.66
CA GLU A 381 28.55 -11.21 19.85
C GLU A 381 27.57 -11.38 18.67
N LEU A 382 27.26 -12.63 18.28
CA LEU A 382 26.43 -12.92 17.10
C LEU A 382 25.05 -12.26 17.17
N ILE A 383 24.41 -12.21 18.34
CA ILE A 383 23.10 -11.56 18.50
C ILE A 383 23.17 -10.06 18.25
N ASP A 384 24.19 -9.38 18.79
CA ASP A 384 24.33 -7.94 18.61
C ASP A 384 24.70 -7.60 17.16
N ARG A 385 25.49 -8.46 16.50
CA ARG A 385 25.78 -8.35 15.07
C ARG A 385 24.52 -8.52 14.22
N LEU A 386 23.70 -9.52 14.51
CA LEU A 386 22.41 -9.74 13.85
C LEU A 386 21.47 -8.54 14.03
N VAL A 387 21.34 -8.02 15.26
CA VAL A 387 20.52 -6.83 15.55
C VAL A 387 20.99 -5.63 14.75
N ASN A 388 22.30 -5.36 14.70
CA ASN A 388 22.84 -4.24 13.94
C ASN A 388 22.60 -4.41 12.42
N LYS A 389 22.84 -5.60 11.88
CA LYS A 389 22.62 -5.90 10.45
C LYS A 389 21.14 -5.77 10.06
N ALA A 390 20.25 -6.32 10.89
CA ALA A 390 18.79 -6.18 10.74
C ALA A 390 18.36 -4.70 10.83
N ALA A 391 18.88 -3.94 11.80
CA ALA A 391 18.53 -2.53 11.97
C ALA A 391 18.92 -1.67 10.76
N VAL A 392 20.09 -1.92 10.14
CA VAL A 392 20.53 -1.23 8.91
C VAL A 392 19.54 -1.48 7.79
N ARG A 393 19.19 -2.75 7.54
CA ARG A 393 18.22 -3.14 6.51
C ARG A 393 16.81 -2.59 6.78
N HIS A 394 16.31 -2.73 8.01
CA HIS A 394 14.99 -2.27 8.43
C HIS A 394 14.83 -0.76 8.16
N LYS A 395 15.84 0.04 8.51
CA LYS A 395 15.86 1.49 8.28
C LYS A 395 15.87 1.88 6.81
N GLN A 396 16.22 0.98 5.87
CA GLN A 396 16.18 1.29 4.45
C GLN A 396 14.75 1.40 3.94
N HIS A 397 13.84 0.52 4.37
CA HIS A 397 12.49 0.41 3.82
C HIS A 397 11.39 0.22 4.88
N VAL A 398 11.32 -0.95 5.52
CA VAL A 398 10.20 -1.33 6.42
C VAL A 398 10.00 -0.31 7.54
N GLY A 399 11.09 0.14 8.17
CA GLY A 399 11.06 1.15 9.23
C GLY A 399 10.63 2.55 8.80
N LYS A 400 10.58 2.82 7.48
CA LYS A 400 10.09 4.09 6.91
C LYS A 400 8.61 4.05 6.53
N VAL A 401 7.98 2.87 6.49
CA VAL A 401 6.60 2.69 6.01
C VAL A 401 5.64 3.57 6.78
N HIS A 402 5.63 3.48 8.12
CA HIS A 402 4.77 4.31 8.98
C HIS A 402 4.86 5.80 8.61
N MET A 403 6.07 6.39 8.61
CA MET A 403 6.23 7.82 8.31
C MET A 403 5.84 8.21 6.88
N THR A 404 6.29 7.43 5.89
CA THR A 404 6.10 7.74 4.47
C THR A 404 4.62 7.60 4.10
N TRP A 405 3.98 6.52 4.54
CA TRP A 405 2.60 6.25 4.21
C TRP A 405 1.63 7.11 5.02
N ALA A 406 1.91 7.40 6.30
CA ALA A 406 1.09 8.33 7.08
C ALA A 406 1.02 9.70 6.40
N ARG A 407 2.13 10.16 5.80
CA ARG A 407 2.12 11.38 4.99
C ARG A 407 1.35 11.19 3.68
N ALA A 408 1.57 10.10 2.95
CA ALA A 408 0.97 9.85 1.64
C ALA A 408 -0.57 9.72 1.67
N ILE A 409 -1.12 9.11 2.72
CA ILE A 409 -2.57 9.01 2.91
C ILE A 409 -3.18 10.27 3.52
N GLY A 410 -2.35 11.19 4.02
CA GLY A 410 -2.78 12.42 4.68
C GLY A 410 -3.22 12.22 6.12
N LEU A 411 -2.61 11.27 6.84
CA LEU A 411 -2.79 11.02 8.27
C LEU A 411 -1.87 11.91 9.12
N SER A 412 -0.66 12.21 8.64
CA SER A 412 0.32 13.02 9.36
C SER A 412 0.66 14.34 8.67
N SER A 413 1.07 15.33 9.46
CA SER A 413 1.50 16.63 8.95
C SER A 413 2.58 17.28 9.80
N ARG A 414 3.48 18.00 9.12
CA ARG A 414 4.43 18.94 9.75
C ARG A 414 3.99 20.41 9.57
N ARG A 415 2.84 20.66 8.94
CA ARG A 415 2.35 22.02 8.69
C ARG A 415 2.19 22.77 10.00
N SER A 416 2.76 23.98 10.07
CA SER A 416 2.72 24.86 11.24
C SER A 416 3.26 24.23 12.54
N SER A 417 4.19 23.27 12.42
CA SER A 417 4.86 22.61 13.56
C SER A 417 6.31 22.27 13.20
N ARG A 418 7.19 22.23 14.21
CA ARG A 418 8.56 21.71 14.02
C ARG A 418 8.61 20.18 14.02
N ARG A 419 7.64 19.53 14.69
CA ARG A 419 7.51 18.08 14.84
C ARG A 419 6.42 17.54 13.90
N VAL A 420 6.63 16.33 13.38
CA VAL A 420 5.55 15.60 12.69
C VAL A 420 4.58 15.07 13.75
N ARG A 421 3.29 15.09 13.43
CA ARG A 421 2.19 14.66 14.30
C ARG A 421 1.06 14.07 13.45
N TYR A 422 0.13 13.37 14.08
CA TYR A 422 -1.10 12.95 13.40
C TYR A 422 -2.04 14.16 13.26
N ALA A 423 -2.30 14.55 12.03
CA ALA A 423 -3.13 15.69 11.70
C ALA A 423 -3.85 15.38 10.38
N PRO A 424 -4.97 14.65 10.43
CA PRO A 424 -5.63 14.15 9.24
C PRO A 424 -6.11 15.28 8.32
N THR A 425 -5.90 15.07 7.02
CA THR A 425 -6.35 15.94 5.94
C THR A 425 -7.82 15.74 5.63
N ASP A 426 -8.44 16.70 4.95
CA ASP A 426 -9.84 16.61 4.52
C ASP A 426 -10.11 15.38 3.65
N ARG A 427 -9.13 14.99 2.81
CA ARG A 427 -9.21 13.78 1.99
C ARG A 427 -9.35 12.52 2.86
N LEU A 428 -8.51 12.39 3.89
CA LEU A 428 -8.57 11.23 4.78
C LEU A 428 -9.84 11.27 5.63
N LEU A 429 -10.24 12.43 6.16
CA LEU A 429 -11.48 12.59 6.91
C LEU A 429 -12.70 12.17 6.08
N LYS A 430 -12.78 12.57 4.79
CA LYS A 430 -13.83 12.13 3.88
C LYS A 430 -13.83 10.61 3.69
N THR A 431 -12.66 9.98 3.53
CA THR A 431 -12.55 8.51 3.45
C THR A 431 -13.05 7.84 4.72
N LEU A 432 -12.66 8.35 5.90
CA LEU A 432 -13.11 7.80 7.19
C LEU A 432 -14.63 7.92 7.39
N VAL A 433 -15.23 9.03 6.95
CA VAL A 433 -16.70 9.17 6.94
C VAL A 433 -17.33 8.12 6.04
N VAL A 434 -16.81 7.97 4.82
CA VAL A 434 -17.31 6.98 3.86
C VAL A 434 -17.21 5.55 4.36
N THR A 435 -16.15 5.19 5.08
CA THR A 435 -15.95 3.82 5.57
C THR A 435 -16.78 3.52 6.83
N CYS A 436 -17.00 4.52 7.69
CA CYS A 436 -17.65 4.30 8.99
C CYS A 436 -19.15 4.61 9.01
N VAL A 437 -19.64 5.45 8.10
CA VAL A 437 -20.99 6.02 8.18
C VAL A 437 -21.86 5.42 7.08
N ALA A 438 -22.48 4.26 7.36
CA ALA A 438 -23.41 3.59 6.43
C ALA A 438 -24.81 4.23 6.40
N LYS A 439 -25.18 4.92 7.49
CA LYS A 439 -26.37 5.77 7.64
C LYS A 439 -25.98 6.92 8.54
N ARG A 440 -26.79 7.98 8.58
CA ARG A 440 -26.59 9.13 9.48
C ARG A 440 -26.21 8.65 10.90
N MET A 441 -25.09 9.14 11.41
CA MET A 441 -24.48 8.71 12.68
C MET A 441 -24.26 9.92 13.59
N GLU A 442 -24.50 9.81 14.89
CA GLU A 442 -24.18 10.90 15.83
C GLU A 442 -22.68 11.16 15.86
N PHE A 443 -22.28 12.43 15.98
CA PHE A 443 -20.87 12.82 15.95
C PHE A 443 -20.04 12.10 17.05
N LYS A 444 -20.61 11.94 18.26
CA LYS A 444 -19.96 11.20 19.35
C LYS A 444 -19.71 9.72 19.00
N ASP A 445 -20.64 9.08 18.29
CA ASP A 445 -20.55 7.67 17.89
C ASP A 445 -19.54 7.51 16.76
N PHE A 446 -19.44 8.51 15.89
CA PHE A 446 -18.38 8.57 14.89
C PHE A 446 -17.00 8.64 15.56
N LEU A 447 -16.80 9.50 16.56
CA LEU A 447 -15.54 9.56 17.31
C LEU A 447 -15.22 8.24 18.01
N ALA A 448 -16.21 7.60 18.64
CA ALA A 448 -16.05 6.29 19.27
C ALA A 448 -15.69 5.20 18.24
N THR A 449 -16.30 5.24 17.06
CA THR A 449 -16.00 4.32 15.95
C THR A 449 -14.57 4.50 15.46
N LEU A 450 -14.10 5.74 15.28
CA LEU A 450 -12.71 6.01 14.87
C LEU A 450 -11.70 5.51 15.91
N ALA A 451 -11.97 5.69 17.20
CA ALA A 451 -11.10 5.18 18.26
C ALA A 451 -11.11 3.65 18.35
N GLY A 452 -12.28 3.02 18.34
CA GLY A 452 -12.38 1.56 18.41
C GLY A 452 -11.82 0.85 17.17
N ARG A 453 -12.18 1.33 15.98
CA ARG A 453 -11.79 0.70 14.71
C ARG A 453 -10.35 0.96 14.35
N TYR A 454 -9.85 2.18 14.55
CA TYR A 454 -8.53 2.61 14.07
C TYR A 454 -7.56 3.09 15.16
N GLY A 455 -7.98 3.21 16.42
CA GLY A 455 -7.14 3.80 17.47
C GLY A 455 -6.99 5.32 17.34
N LEU A 456 -7.81 6.00 16.53
CA LEU A 456 -7.74 7.45 16.34
C LEU A 456 -8.41 8.17 17.51
N ILE A 457 -7.62 8.87 18.32
CA ILE A 457 -8.11 9.60 19.49
C ILE A 457 -8.24 11.08 19.14
N ILE A 458 -9.46 11.61 19.20
CA ILE A 458 -9.79 13.00 18.79
C ILE A 458 -10.55 13.75 19.88
N GLY A 459 -11.56 13.11 20.48
CA GLY A 459 -12.41 13.71 21.51
C GLY A 459 -12.07 13.26 22.93
N ASP A 460 -12.66 13.95 23.89
CA ASP A 460 -12.41 13.82 25.33
C ASP A 460 -12.82 12.44 25.85
N HIS A 461 -13.97 11.91 25.41
CA HIS A 461 -14.42 10.57 25.81
C HIS A 461 -13.42 9.46 25.42
N GLN A 462 -12.75 9.59 24.29
CA GLN A 462 -11.74 8.61 23.84
C GLN A 462 -10.36 8.85 24.47
N ALA A 463 -10.14 10.05 25.03
CA ALA A 463 -8.85 10.47 25.59
C ALA A 463 -8.74 10.31 27.12
N ARG A 464 -9.64 9.55 27.76
CA ARG A 464 -9.68 9.38 29.23
C ARG A 464 -8.33 9.03 29.84
N SER A 465 -7.56 8.13 29.21
CA SER A 465 -6.23 7.76 29.72
C SER A 465 -5.26 8.95 29.82
N PHE A 466 -5.35 9.93 28.92
CA PHE A 466 -4.53 11.15 28.96
C PHE A 466 -5.05 12.17 29.98
N ILE A 467 -6.38 12.22 30.17
CA ILE A 467 -7.03 13.13 31.12
C ILE A 467 -6.81 12.65 32.56
N ASP A 468 -7.08 11.37 32.82
CA ASP A 468 -6.97 10.76 34.15
C ASP A 468 -5.51 10.73 34.64
N SER A 469 -4.55 10.69 33.72
CA SER A 469 -3.11 10.78 34.04
C SER A 469 -2.60 12.22 34.19
N GLY A 470 -3.44 13.23 34.00
CA GLY A 470 -3.07 14.65 34.11
C GLY A 470 -2.21 15.18 32.96
N ASN A 471 -2.15 14.46 31.83
CA ASN A 471 -1.38 14.87 30.65
C ASN A 471 -2.12 15.90 29.78
N ALA A 472 -3.44 16.05 29.95
CA ALA A 472 -4.29 17.06 29.32
C ALA A 472 -5.56 17.30 30.13
N ASP A 473 -6.17 18.47 29.94
CA ASP A 473 -7.50 18.75 30.50
C ASP A 473 -8.60 18.22 29.56
N GLN A 474 -9.79 17.96 30.11
CA GLN A 474 -10.95 17.55 29.30
C GLN A 474 -11.29 18.60 28.22
N GLU A 475 -11.09 19.89 28.52
CA GLU A 475 -11.37 20.99 27.61
C GLU A 475 -10.48 20.94 26.36
N ASP A 476 -9.21 20.52 26.47
CA ASP A 476 -8.28 20.42 25.34
C ASP A 476 -8.81 19.51 24.22
N PHE A 477 -9.32 18.33 24.60
CA PHE A 477 -9.88 17.36 23.67
C PHE A 477 -11.30 17.70 23.23
N SER A 478 -12.10 18.33 24.09
CA SER A 478 -13.43 18.86 23.73
C SER A 478 -13.31 19.91 22.63
N ASP A 479 -12.33 20.80 22.75
CA ASP A 479 -11.98 21.81 21.76
C ASP A 479 -11.51 21.20 20.43
N ASN A 480 -10.70 20.14 20.50
CA ASN A 480 -10.23 19.41 19.33
C ASN A 480 -11.38 18.72 18.58
N ALA A 481 -12.31 18.10 19.31
CA ALA A 481 -13.52 17.51 18.76
C ALA A 481 -14.42 18.56 18.09
N ARG A 482 -14.64 19.72 18.73
CA ARG A 482 -15.42 20.83 18.15
C ARG A 482 -14.83 21.31 16.81
N ARG A 483 -13.49 21.40 16.71
CA ARG A 483 -12.83 21.73 15.44
C ARG A 483 -13.06 20.67 14.36
N LEU A 484 -13.08 19.38 14.72
CA LEU A 484 -13.44 18.34 13.75
C LEU A 484 -14.89 18.53 13.30
N GLU A 485 -15.80 18.81 14.22
CA GLU A 485 -17.21 19.01 13.92
C GLU A 485 -17.41 20.14 12.89
N GLU A 486 -16.82 21.32 13.15
CA GLU A 486 -16.83 22.48 12.25
C GLU A 486 -16.20 22.15 10.88
N ARG A 487 -15.10 21.40 10.90
CA ARG A 487 -14.40 20.98 9.69
C ARG A 487 -15.26 20.04 8.85
N LEU A 488 -15.87 19.02 9.45
CA LEU A 488 -16.79 18.12 8.76
C LEU A 488 -18.01 18.87 8.22
N ALA A 489 -18.54 19.86 8.96
CA ALA A 489 -19.63 20.70 8.48
C ALA A 489 -19.23 21.50 7.24
N SER A 490 -18.05 22.13 7.21
CA SER A 490 -17.55 22.87 6.05
C SER A 490 -17.25 22.00 4.83
N LEU A 491 -16.92 20.72 5.03
CA LEU A 491 -16.81 19.72 3.96
C LEU A 491 -18.17 19.19 3.49
N GLY A 492 -19.26 19.61 4.13
CA GLY A 492 -20.60 19.09 3.88
C GLY A 492 -20.74 17.61 4.27
N LEU A 493 -20.01 17.14 5.29
CA LEU A 493 -20.08 15.76 5.81
C LEU A 493 -20.82 15.68 7.15
N LEU A 494 -21.27 16.81 7.69
CA LEU A 494 -21.98 16.89 8.95
C LEU A 494 -23.12 17.90 8.86
N LYS A 495 -24.23 17.60 9.54
CA LYS A 495 -25.38 18.50 9.71
C LYS A 495 -25.77 18.62 11.17
N ARG A 496 -26.15 19.84 11.59
CA ARG A 496 -26.82 20.08 12.86
C ARG A 496 -28.33 20.08 12.63
N LEU A 497 -29.04 19.21 13.36
CA LEU A 497 -30.51 19.15 13.33
C LEU A 497 -31.13 19.88 14.54
N SER A 498 -30.34 20.12 15.58
CA SER A 498 -30.66 20.93 16.76
C SER A 498 -29.38 21.50 17.37
N ASP A 499 -29.49 22.40 18.34
CA ASP A 499 -28.35 23.01 19.04
C ASP A 499 -27.45 21.98 19.75
N SER A 500 -27.98 20.79 20.05
CA SER A 500 -27.29 19.76 20.85
C SER A 500 -26.96 18.47 20.07
N CYS A 501 -27.40 18.34 18.81
CA CYS A 501 -27.21 17.11 18.03
C CYS A 501 -26.58 17.38 16.66
N ALA A 502 -25.31 16.99 16.53
CA ALA A 502 -24.55 16.97 15.29
C ALA A 502 -24.51 15.53 14.73
N TYR A 503 -24.83 15.41 13.44
CA TYR A 503 -24.86 14.12 12.74
C TYR A 503 -23.92 14.12 11.55
N VAL A 504 -23.06 13.12 11.48
CA VAL A 504 -22.19 12.84 10.34
C VAL A 504 -23.00 12.09 9.28
N GLU A 505 -22.86 12.51 8.03
CA GLU A 505 -23.55 11.92 6.87
C GLU A 505 -22.55 11.58 5.77
N ASN A 506 -22.62 10.35 5.27
CA ASN A 506 -21.91 9.95 4.07
C ASN A 506 -22.52 10.65 2.84
N PRO A 507 -21.73 11.44 2.08
CA PRO A 507 -22.26 12.24 0.98
C PRO A 507 -22.82 11.39 -0.16
N PHE A 508 -22.39 10.13 -0.29
CA PHE A 508 -22.80 9.23 -1.37
C PHE A 508 -24.08 8.45 -1.08
N GLN A 509 -24.61 8.49 0.16
CA GLN A 509 -25.80 7.74 0.57
C GLN A 509 -27.03 8.64 0.81
N ARG A 510 -26.94 9.93 0.48
CA ARG A 510 -28.00 10.92 0.72
C ARG A 510 -29.32 10.60 0.00
N GLY A 511 -29.27 9.85 -1.10
CA GLY A 511 -30.44 9.53 -1.92
C GLY A 511 -31.28 8.33 -1.45
N GLU A 512 -30.75 7.47 -0.56
CA GLU A 512 -31.49 6.30 -0.05
C GLU A 512 -32.31 6.60 1.22
N ALA A 513 -32.16 7.80 1.79
CA ALA A 513 -32.77 8.22 3.06
C ALA A 513 -33.92 9.24 2.88
N ALA A 514 -34.47 9.37 1.67
CA ALA A 514 -35.60 10.25 1.35
C ALA A 514 -36.88 9.44 1.11
#